data_AF-A0A725BHJ2-F1
#
_entry.id   AF-A0A725BHJ2-F1
#
_cell.length_a   1.000
_cell.length_b   1.000
_cell.length_c   1.000
_cell.angle_alpha   90.00
_cell.angle_beta   90.00
_cell.angle_gamma   90.00
#
_symmetry.space_group_name_H-M   'P 1'
#
loop_
_entity.id
_entity.type
_entity.pdbx_description
1 polymer ?
#
loop_
_entity_poly.entity_id
_entity_poly.type
_entity_poly.pdbx_seq_one_letter_code
_entity_poly.pdbx_strand_id
1 'polypeptide(L)'
;MATQPLTQDLPRKRTYIGPAFVAAVAYLDPGNFATNMTAGAQYGYLLLWVIVASNLMAVVIQFLSAKLGIVSNLSLAEVIREELSPVYRFFYWVQAELVAMATDLAEFVGAALGFHLLFAIDLRVAALLTAVLSFVILGFEQKGLRHFEAVIAVLVLIIAAAFAIEVFEVHPVFRDLSAGLIPGFEGTSSIVLAAGMLGATVMPHAIYLHSDLTKRRMGHVANKMPLLRIQRFDI
;
A
#
# COMPACT_ATOMS: atom_id res chain seq x y z
N MET A 1 2.02 -49.48 18.43
CA MET A 1 1.14 -49.49 17.24
C MET A 1 0.12 -48.37 17.41
N ALA A 2 0.06 -47.27 16.66
CA ALA A 2 0.92 -46.70 15.65
C ALA A 2 0.74 -45.17 15.80
N THR A 3 1.83 -44.44 15.93
CA THR A 3 1.88 -42.98 15.88
C THR A 3 1.43 -42.52 14.50
N GLN A 4 0.24 -41.92 14.41
CA GLN A 4 -0.21 -41.26 13.18
C GLN A 4 0.73 -40.08 12.88
N PRO A 5 1.29 -39.99 11.66
CA PRO A 5 2.11 -38.85 11.30
C PRO A 5 1.19 -37.64 11.10
N LEU A 6 1.43 -36.58 11.87
CA LEU A 6 0.91 -35.24 11.61
C LEU A 6 1.56 -34.70 10.33
N THR A 7 1.15 -35.20 9.17
CA THR A 7 1.31 -34.47 7.90
C THR A 7 0.29 -33.34 7.91
N GLN A 8 0.58 -32.29 8.67
CA GLN A 8 -0.10 -31.02 8.49
C GLN A 8 0.37 -30.43 7.18
N ASP A 9 -0.51 -30.51 6.19
CA ASP A 9 -0.37 -29.96 4.85
C ASP A 9 0.16 -28.52 4.91
N LEU A 10 1.36 -28.32 4.37
CA LEU A 10 1.84 -27.00 3.97
C LEU A 10 0.76 -26.34 3.11
N PRO A 11 0.14 -25.22 3.53
CA PRO A 11 -0.85 -24.58 2.68
C PRO A 11 -0.15 -24.16 1.39
N ARG A 12 -0.74 -24.60 0.27
CA ARG A 12 -0.28 -24.36 -1.10
C ARG A 12 0.24 -22.92 -1.25
N LYS A 13 1.49 -22.80 -1.75
CA LYS A 13 2.21 -21.58 -2.19
C LYS A 13 1.38 -20.49 -2.91
N ARG A 14 0.19 -20.80 -3.41
CA ARG A 14 -0.70 -19.87 -4.12
C ARG A 14 -1.56 -18.97 -3.22
N THR A 15 -1.55 -19.18 -1.90
CA THR A 15 -2.51 -18.51 -0.99
C THR A 15 -1.90 -17.32 -0.24
N TYR A 16 -0.68 -16.87 -0.54
CA TYR A 16 -0.01 -15.84 0.28
C TYR A 16 0.13 -14.45 -0.39
N ILE A 17 -0.09 -14.36 -1.70
CA ILE A 17 0.08 -13.11 -2.48
C ILE A 17 -0.96 -12.04 -2.13
N GLY A 18 -2.17 -12.43 -1.69
CA GLY A 18 -3.31 -11.52 -1.49
C GLY A 18 -3.04 -10.35 -0.51
N PRO A 19 -2.63 -10.58 0.74
CA PRO A 19 -2.35 -9.52 1.71
C PRO A 19 -1.23 -8.56 1.31
N ALA A 20 -0.17 -9.08 0.68
CA ALA A 20 0.93 -8.26 0.17
C ALA A 20 0.45 -7.41 -1.00
N PHE A 21 -0.37 -7.97 -1.88
CA PHE A 21 -0.95 -7.24 -3.00
C PHE A 21 -1.90 -6.13 -2.55
N VAL A 22 -2.79 -6.39 -1.59
CA VAL A 22 -3.70 -5.38 -1.03
C VAL A 22 -2.92 -4.26 -0.34
N ALA A 23 -1.84 -4.59 0.39
CA ALA A 23 -0.98 -3.58 0.98
C ALA A 23 -0.21 -2.78 -0.07
N ALA A 24 0.22 -3.40 -1.19
CA ALA A 24 0.89 -2.72 -2.28
C ALA A 24 -0.01 -1.70 -2.99
N VAL A 25 -1.33 -1.96 -3.05
CA VAL A 25 -2.31 -1.04 -3.64
C VAL A 25 -2.36 0.29 -2.90
N ALA A 26 -2.19 0.26 -1.57
CA ALA A 26 -2.16 1.49 -0.78
C ALA A 26 -1.06 2.45 -1.25
N TYR A 27 0.06 1.93 -1.78
CA TYR A 27 1.16 2.76 -2.30
C TYR A 27 0.90 3.32 -3.70
N LEU A 28 -0.19 2.93 -4.36
CA LEU A 28 -0.63 3.42 -5.67
C LEU A 28 -1.82 4.37 -5.53
N ASP A 29 -1.80 5.22 -4.51
CA ASP A 29 -2.84 6.19 -4.22
C ASP A 29 -2.65 7.49 -5.03
N PRO A 30 -3.74 8.26 -5.26
CA PRO A 30 -3.65 9.53 -5.96
C PRO A 30 -2.71 10.55 -5.29
N GLY A 31 -2.50 10.46 -3.98
CA GLY A 31 -1.57 11.32 -3.24
C GLY A 31 -0.13 11.11 -3.69
N ASN A 32 0.30 9.85 -3.78
CA ASN A 32 1.62 9.49 -4.29
C ASN A 32 1.77 9.82 -5.80
N PHE A 33 0.71 9.68 -6.60
CA PHE A 33 0.75 10.13 -8.00
C PHE A 33 0.95 11.63 -8.13
N ALA A 34 0.25 12.44 -7.34
CA ALA A 34 0.37 13.89 -7.40
C ALA A 34 1.80 14.37 -7.07
N THR A 35 2.43 13.82 -6.03
CA THR A 35 3.79 14.20 -5.63
C THR A 35 4.83 13.73 -6.66
N ASN A 36 4.72 12.49 -7.16
CA ASN A 36 5.65 11.95 -8.15
C ASN A 36 5.53 12.65 -9.51
N MET A 37 4.32 12.94 -9.97
CA MET A 37 4.10 13.70 -11.21
C MET A 37 4.64 15.14 -11.08
N THR A 38 4.42 15.78 -9.94
CA THR A 38 4.97 17.12 -9.68
C THR A 38 6.50 17.11 -9.69
N ALA A 39 7.12 16.09 -9.08
CA ALA A 39 8.57 15.90 -9.09
C ALA A 39 9.12 15.68 -10.50
N GLY A 40 8.48 14.82 -11.29
CA GLY A 40 8.87 14.58 -12.69
C GLY A 40 8.70 15.82 -13.57
N ALA A 41 7.61 16.58 -13.38
CA ALA A 41 7.34 17.78 -14.16
C ALA A 41 8.31 18.94 -13.85
N GLN A 42 8.71 19.10 -12.58
CA GLN A 42 9.58 20.21 -12.16
C GLN A 42 11.08 19.87 -12.24
N TYR A 43 11.47 18.64 -11.91
CA TYR A 43 12.86 18.24 -11.73
C TYR A 43 13.28 17.08 -12.64
N GLY A 44 12.42 16.63 -13.56
CA GLY A 44 12.69 15.50 -14.44
C GLY A 44 13.04 14.24 -13.63
N TYR A 45 14.18 13.63 -13.94
CA TYR A 45 14.63 12.40 -13.28
C TYR A 45 15.42 12.63 -11.99
N LEU A 46 15.69 13.88 -11.58
CA LEU A 46 16.59 14.19 -10.45
C LEU A 46 16.18 13.52 -9.13
N LEU A 47 14.87 13.41 -8.88
CA LEU A 47 14.31 12.86 -7.63
C LEU A 47 13.96 11.37 -7.74
N LEU A 48 14.37 10.69 -8.81
CA LEU A 48 14.05 9.27 -9.03
C LEU A 48 14.67 8.37 -7.96
N TRP A 49 15.88 8.67 -7.49
CA TRP A 49 16.51 7.97 -6.36
C TRP A 49 15.68 8.07 -5.07
N VAL A 50 14.94 9.16 -4.86
CA VAL A 50 14.08 9.36 -3.67
C VAL A 50 12.93 8.37 -3.69
N ILE A 51 12.31 8.14 -4.85
CA ILE A 51 11.26 7.15 -5.05
C ILE A 51 11.79 5.74 -4.76
N VAL A 52 12.99 5.42 -5.26
CA VAL A 52 13.60 4.11 -5.02
C VAL A 52 13.93 3.91 -3.54
N ALA A 53 14.50 4.93 -2.89
CA ALA A 53 14.83 4.89 -1.47
C ALA A 53 13.56 4.79 -0.60
N SER A 54 12.50 5.51 -0.94
CA SER A 54 11.23 5.49 -0.23
C SER A 54 10.55 4.12 -0.34
N ASN A 55 10.54 3.53 -1.54
CA ASN A 55 10.02 2.18 -1.77
C ASN A 55 10.82 1.12 -1.01
N LEU A 56 12.15 1.24 -0.96
CA LEU A 56 12.98 0.32 -0.18
C LEU A 56 12.64 0.40 1.32
N MET A 57 12.43 1.62 1.85
CA MET A 57 11.99 1.83 3.22
C MET A 57 10.59 1.24 3.47
N ALA A 58 9.66 1.42 2.53
CA ALA A 58 8.33 0.83 2.58
C ALA A 58 8.38 -0.70 2.67
N VAL A 59 9.19 -1.36 1.83
CA VAL A 59 9.38 -2.81 1.86
C VAL A 59 9.86 -3.28 3.23
N VAL A 60 10.83 -2.59 3.84
CA VAL A 60 11.31 -2.93 5.18
C VAL A 60 10.22 -2.78 6.24
N ILE A 61 9.47 -1.68 6.20
CA ILE A 61 8.37 -1.41 7.15
C ILE A 61 7.25 -2.44 7.00
N GLN A 62 6.85 -2.75 5.77
CA GLN A 62 5.82 -3.76 5.50
C GLN A 62 6.29 -5.14 5.94
N PHE A 63 7.54 -5.50 5.68
CA PHE A 63 8.13 -6.74 6.18
C PHE A 63 8.11 -6.85 7.71
N LEU A 64 8.37 -5.75 8.42
CA LEU A 64 8.29 -5.72 9.88
C LEU A 64 6.84 -5.86 10.38
N SER A 65 5.89 -5.17 9.75
CA SER A 65 4.47 -5.26 10.07
C SER A 65 3.93 -6.68 9.90
N ALA A 66 4.26 -7.27 8.76
CA ALA A 66 4.04 -8.66 8.43
C ALA A 66 4.61 -9.61 9.50
N LYS A 67 5.91 -9.48 9.77
CA LYS A 67 6.62 -10.32 10.74
C LYS A 67 5.97 -10.25 12.12
N LEU A 68 5.51 -9.07 12.54
CA LEU A 68 4.78 -8.90 13.79
C LEU A 68 3.54 -9.79 13.79
N GLY A 69 2.65 -9.64 12.81
CA GLY A 69 1.41 -10.42 12.71
C GLY A 69 1.63 -11.94 12.72
N ILE A 70 2.70 -12.42 12.11
CA ILE A 70 3.07 -13.85 12.08
C ILE A 70 3.56 -14.35 13.44
N VAL A 71 4.48 -13.61 14.05
CA VAL A 71 5.19 -14.08 15.24
C VAL A 71 4.29 -13.96 16.48
N SER A 72 3.62 -12.83 16.66
CA SER A 72 2.76 -12.57 17.81
C SER A 72 1.35 -13.17 17.68
N ASN A 73 0.89 -13.51 16.46
CA ASN A 73 -0.52 -13.78 16.17
C ASN A 73 -1.46 -12.63 16.56
N LEU A 74 -0.92 -11.42 16.72
CA LEU A 74 -1.64 -10.20 17.07
C LEU A 74 -1.39 -9.16 15.99
N SER A 75 -2.42 -8.39 15.64
CA SER A 75 -2.28 -7.18 14.84
C SER A 75 -1.50 -6.12 15.63
N LEU A 76 -0.90 -5.15 14.93
CA LEU A 76 -0.20 -4.05 15.58
C LEU A 76 -1.10 -3.29 16.57
N ALA A 77 -2.39 -3.13 16.24
CA ALA A 77 -3.36 -2.49 17.12
C ALA A 77 -3.61 -3.30 18.41
N GLU A 78 -3.61 -4.63 18.33
CA GLU A 78 -3.76 -5.50 19.50
C GLU A 78 -2.50 -5.49 20.37
N VAL A 79 -1.32 -5.52 19.78
CA VAL A 79 -0.04 -5.39 20.52
C VAL A 79 0.00 -4.06 21.27
N ILE A 80 -0.35 -2.96 20.60
CA ILE A 80 -0.45 -1.63 21.23
C ILE A 80 -1.45 -1.65 22.40
N ARG A 81 -2.57 -2.36 22.26
CA ARG A 81 -3.57 -2.49 23.32
C ARG A 81 -3.08 -3.29 24.52
N GLU A 82 -2.21 -4.29 24.33
CA GLU A 82 -1.67 -5.12 25.40
C GLU A 82 -0.51 -4.44 26.14
N GLU A 83 0.36 -3.73 25.40
CA GLU A 83 1.59 -3.14 25.95
C GLU A 83 1.40 -1.71 26.50
N LEU A 84 0.42 -0.95 26.01
CA LEU A 84 0.23 0.46 26.39
C LEU A 84 -0.92 0.69 27.38
N SER A 85 -0.76 1.72 28.20
CA SER A 85 -1.80 2.20 29.12
C SER A 85 -3.04 2.72 28.34
N PRO A 86 -4.23 2.72 28.96
CA PRO A 86 -5.47 3.10 28.27
C PRO A 86 -5.46 4.53 27.71
N VAL A 87 -4.65 5.44 28.29
CA VAL A 87 -4.49 6.82 27.81
C VAL A 87 -3.76 6.84 26.46
N TYR A 88 -2.62 6.16 26.36
CA TYR A 88 -1.86 6.11 25.11
C TYR A 88 -2.62 5.34 24.02
N ARG A 89 -3.34 4.28 24.40
CA ARG A 89 -4.22 3.55 23.47
C ARG A 89 -5.26 4.47 22.82
N PHE A 90 -5.85 5.38 23.60
CA PHE A 90 -6.82 6.34 23.07
C PHE A 90 -6.16 7.30 22.07
N PHE A 91 -4.98 7.84 22.37
CA PHE A 91 -4.26 8.70 21.44
C PHE A 91 -3.87 7.99 20.14
N TYR A 92 -3.40 6.75 20.22
CA TYR A 92 -3.10 5.93 19.03
C TYR A 92 -4.34 5.65 18.19
N TRP A 93 -5.48 5.40 18.82
CA TRP A 93 -6.75 5.22 18.10
C TRP A 93 -7.16 6.52 17.38
N VAL A 94 -7.16 7.66 18.08
CA VAL A 94 -7.48 8.97 17.46
C VAL A 94 -6.54 9.27 16.29
N GLN A 95 -5.24 9.04 16.47
CA GLN A 95 -4.25 9.22 15.41
C GLN A 95 -4.57 8.32 14.20
N ALA A 96 -4.84 7.04 14.42
CA ALA A 96 -5.13 6.10 13.34
C ALA A 96 -6.37 6.52 12.55
N GLU A 97 -7.44 6.97 13.22
CA GLU A 97 -8.64 7.46 12.55
C GLU A 97 -8.39 8.75 11.76
N LEU A 98 -7.64 9.70 12.32
CA LEU A 98 -7.27 10.93 11.59
C LEU A 98 -6.46 10.61 10.33
N VAL A 99 -5.53 9.65 10.41
CA VAL A 99 -4.73 9.22 9.27
C VAL A 99 -5.58 8.50 8.21
N ALA A 100 -6.49 7.63 8.64
CA ALA A 100 -7.40 6.94 7.74
C ALA A 100 -8.32 7.93 7.01
N MET A 101 -8.92 8.88 7.73
CA MET A 101 -9.75 9.94 7.13
C MET A 101 -8.95 10.84 6.18
N ALA A 102 -7.71 11.18 6.51
CA ALA A 102 -6.87 12.00 5.63
C ALA A 102 -6.52 11.27 4.33
N THR A 103 -6.28 9.95 4.40
CA THR A 103 -6.01 9.12 3.23
C THR A 103 -7.27 8.99 2.36
N ASP A 104 -8.40 8.66 2.98
CA ASP A 104 -9.70 8.53 2.30
C ASP A 104 -10.08 9.84 1.59
N LEU A 105 -9.81 10.99 2.21
CA LEU A 105 -10.02 12.29 1.56
C LEU A 105 -9.18 12.46 0.29
N ALA A 106 -7.90 12.07 0.32
CA ALA A 106 -7.02 12.16 -0.85
C ALA A 106 -7.48 11.22 -1.98
N GLU A 107 -7.84 9.99 -1.64
CA GLU A 107 -8.38 9.00 -2.58
C GLU A 107 -9.72 9.44 -3.17
N PHE A 108 -10.62 9.97 -2.34
CA PHE A 108 -11.93 10.48 -2.75
C PHE A 108 -11.80 11.63 -3.74
N VAL A 109 -10.93 12.60 -3.44
CA VAL A 109 -10.65 13.74 -4.34
C VAL A 109 -10.01 13.25 -5.64
N GLY A 110 -9.06 12.32 -5.56
CA GLY A 110 -8.42 11.74 -6.75
C GLY A 110 -9.41 11.01 -7.66
N ALA A 111 -10.30 10.20 -7.09
CA ALA A 111 -11.33 9.48 -7.84
C ALA A 111 -12.36 10.45 -8.46
N ALA A 112 -12.82 11.45 -7.71
CA ALA A 112 -13.72 12.47 -8.24
C ALA A 112 -13.08 13.27 -9.38
N LEU A 113 -11.80 13.63 -9.25
CA LEU A 113 -11.05 14.30 -10.31
C LEU A 113 -10.86 13.38 -11.53
N GLY A 114 -10.60 12.09 -11.32
CA GLY A 114 -10.51 11.10 -12.39
C GLY A 114 -11.81 11.01 -13.19
N PHE A 115 -12.97 10.95 -12.53
CA PHE A 115 -14.27 10.98 -13.22
C PHE A 115 -14.53 12.29 -13.95
N HIS A 116 -14.17 13.43 -13.35
CA HIS A 116 -14.27 14.74 -13.98
C HIS A 116 -13.46 14.81 -15.27
N LEU A 117 -12.21 14.32 -15.25
CA LEU A 117 -11.31 14.33 -16.41
C LEU A 117 -11.73 13.31 -17.49
N LEU A 118 -12.23 12.13 -17.10
CA LEU A 118 -12.56 11.05 -18.03
C LEU A 118 -13.91 11.28 -18.74
N PHE A 119 -14.93 11.72 -18.00
CA PHE A 119 -16.30 11.86 -18.51
C PHE A 119 -16.71 13.32 -18.76
N ALA A 120 -15.83 14.29 -18.47
CA ALA A 120 -16.11 15.73 -18.59
C ALA A 120 -17.38 16.18 -17.85
N ILE A 121 -17.73 15.50 -16.74
CA ILE A 121 -18.90 15.82 -15.91
C ILE A 121 -18.52 16.81 -14.81
N ASP A 122 -19.49 17.58 -14.28
CA ASP A 122 -19.21 18.52 -13.18
C ASP A 122 -18.62 17.82 -11.94
N LEU A 123 -17.67 18.48 -11.28
CA LEU A 123 -16.95 17.91 -10.13
C LEU A 123 -17.88 17.51 -8.98
N ARG A 124 -19.01 18.20 -8.79
CA ARG A 124 -20.00 17.84 -7.76
C ARG A 124 -20.69 16.52 -8.08
N VAL A 125 -21.01 16.31 -9.36
CA VAL A 125 -21.61 15.06 -9.84
C VAL A 125 -20.59 13.92 -9.75
N ALA A 126 -19.35 14.18 -10.14
CA ALA A 126 -18.25 13.23 -9.99
C ALA A 126 -18.03 12.82 -8.52
N ALA A 127 -18.00 13.78 -7.60
CA ALA A 127 -17.86 13.49 -6.17
C ALA A 127 -19.03 12.67 -5.62
N LEU A 128 -20.27 12.97 -6.04
CA LEU A 128 -21.43 12.18 -5.64
C LEU A 128 -21.34 10.74 -6.17
N LEU A 129 -20.91 10.57 -7.42
CA LEU A 129 -20.70 9.25 -8.01
C LEU A 129 -19.62 8.47 -7.27
N THR A 130 -18.49 9.10 -6.94
CA THR A 130 -17.43 8.49 -6.11
C THR A 130 -18.00 8.04 -4.77
N ALA A 131 -18.76 8.89 -4.07
CA ALA A 131 -19.35 8.54 -2.78
C ALA A 131 -20.25 7.30 -2.88
N VAL A 132 -21.16 7.28 -3.85
CA VAL A 132 -22.06 6.14 -4.08
C VAL A 132 -21.27 4.87 -4.39
N LEU A 133 -20.26 4.97 -5.26
CA LEU A 133 -19.44 3.83 -5.65
C LEU A 133 -18.62 3.28 -4.47
N SER A 134 -18.02 4.15 -3.65
CA SER A 134 -17.29 3.74 -2.44
C SER A 134 -18.20 3.00 -1.46
N PHE A 135 -19.42 3.48 -1.21
CA PHE A 135 -20.39 2.77 -0.36
C PHE A 135 -20.79 1.41 -0.95
N VAL A 136 -20.96 1.32 -2.27
CA VAL A 136 -21.25 0.04 -2.94
C VAL A 136 -20.09 -0.94 -2.75
N ILE A 137 -18.85 -0.50 -2.95
CA ILE A 137 -17.65 -1.34 -2.76
C ILE A 137 -17.54 -1.82 -1.31
N LEU A 138 -17.73 -0.93 -0.33
CA LEU A 138 -17.76 -1.30 1.09
C LEU A 138 -18.88 -2.31 1.40
N GLY A 139 -20.05 -2.16 0.77
CA GLY A 139 -21.15 -3.13 0.88
C GLY A 139 -20.80 -4.52 0.30
N PHE A 140 -19.93 -4.59 -0.71
CA PHE A 140 -19.46 -5.85 -1.28
C PHE A 140 -18.42 -6.56 -0.40
N GLU A 141 -17.66 -5.83 0.42
CA GLU A 141 -16.67 -6.42 1.35
C GLU A 141 -17.32 -7.47 2.25
N GLN A 142 -18.56 -7.25 2.67
CA GLN A 142 -19.33 -8.16 3.54
C GLN A 142 -19.57 -9.56 2.92
N LYS A 143 -19.41 -9.72 1.60
CA LYS A 143 -19.72 -10.96 0.86
C LYS A 143 -18.50 -11.85 0.57
N GLY A 144 -17.28 -11.42 0.92
CA GLY A 144 -16.10 -12.29 0.97
C GLY A 144 -14.83 -11.74 0.32
N LEU A 145 -13.73 -11.81 1.08
CA LEU A 145 -12.39 -11.26 0.77
C LEU A 145 -11.79 -11.70 -0.58
N ARG A 146 -12.09 -12.90 -1.07
CA ARG A 146 -11.39 -13.46 -2.24
C ARG A 146 -11.76 -12.80 -3.57
N HIS A 147 -13.01 -12.35 -3.72
CA HIS A 147 -13.44 -11.64 -4.93
C HIS A 147 -12.94 -10.19 -4.91
N PHE A 148 -12.94 -9.57 -3.73
CA PHE A 148 -12.42 -8.23 -3.51
C PHE A 148 -10.92 -8.12 -3.87
N GLU A 149 -10.10 -9.06 -3.37
CA GLU A 149 -8.66 -9.15 -3.72
C GLU A 149 -8.47 -9.25 -5.25
N ALA A 150 -9.27 -10.07 -5.94
CA ALA A 150 -9.15 -10.26 -7.38
C ALA A 150 -9.53 -9.01 -8.19
N VAL A 151 -10.59 -8.30 -7.79
CA VAL A 151 -10.99 -7.04 -8.44
C VAL A 151 -9.91 -5.98 -8.30
N ILE A 152 -9.37 -5.81 -7.09
CA ILE A 152 -8.27 -4.89 -6.82
C ILE A 152 -7.03 -5.25 -7.65
N ALA A 153 -6.71 -6.54 -7.78
CA ALA A 153 -5.60 -7.00 -8.59
C ALA A 153 -5.73 -6.63 -10.07
N VAL A 154 -6.92 -6.74 -10.62
CA VAL A 154 -7.19 -6.31 -11.99
C VAL A 154 -7.05 -4.80 -12.13
N LEU A 155 -7.57 -4.01 -11.18
CA LEU A 155 -7.47 -2.54 -11.21
C LEU A 155 -6.01 -2.06 -11.17
N VAL A 156 -5.19 -2.62 -10.28
CA VAL A 156 -3.76 -2.30 -10.22
C VAL A 156 -3.04 -2.68 -11.50
N LEU A 157 -3.38 -3.84 -12.08
CA LEU A 157 -2.77 -4.27 -13.34
C LEU A 157 -3.11 -3.31 -14.49
N ILE A 158 -4.34 -2.78 -14.53
CA ILE A 158 -4.76 -1.77 -15.51
C ILE A 158 -3.93 -0.49 -15.34
N ILE A 159 -3.77 0.00 -14.10
CA ILE A 159 -2.96 1.19 -13.81
C ILE A 159 -1.50 0.98 -14.23
N ALA A 160 -0.91 -0.16 -13.84
CA ALA A 160 0.46 -0.50 -14.18
C ALA A 160 0.66 -0.62 -15.71
N ALA A 161 -0.29 -1.22 -16.42
CA ALA A 161 -0.25 -1.33 -17.87
C ALA A 161 -0.37 0.03 -18.55
N ALA A 162 -1.25 0.92 -18.07
CA ALA A 162 -1.38 2.28 -18.60
C ALA A 162 -0.07 3.06 -18.48
N PHE A 163 0.52 3.13 -17.29
CA PHE A 163 1.81 3.78 -17.09
C PHE A 163 2.95 3.13 -17.88
N ALA A 164 2.95 1.79 -18.00
CA ALA A 164 3.96 1.11 -18.81
C ALA A 164 3.88 1.54 -20.28
N ILE A 165 2.67 1.62 -20.85
CA ILE A 165 2.46 2.08 -22.23
C ILE A 165 2.95 3.52 -22.39
N GLU A 166 2.59 4.43 -21.48
CA GLU A 166 3.05 5.83 -21.51
C GLU A 166 4.59 5.92 -21.48
N VAL A 167 5.25 5.15 -20.61
CA VAL A 167 6.72 5.10 -20.53
C VAL A 167 7.33 4.55 -21.82
N PHE A 168 6.71 3.55 -22.46
CA PHE A 168 7.19 3.02 -23.73
C PHE A 168 7.05 4.03 -24.88
N GLU A 169 5.97 4.81 -24.91
CA GLU A 169 5.76 5.83 -25.95
C GLU A 169 6.70 7.04 -25.80
N VAL A 170 7.02 7.44 -24.57
CA VAL A 170 7.92 8.57 -24.31
C VAL A 170 9.39 8.27 -24.67
N HIS A 171 9.74 6.99 -24.89
CA HIS A 171 11.10 6.53 -25.22
C HIS A 171 12.18 7.17 -24.32
N PRO A 172 12.17 6.89 -23.01
CA PRO A 172 13.07 7.55 -22.08
C PRO A 172 14.53 7.21 -22.39
N VAL A 173 15.38 8.22 -22.33
CA VAL A 173 16.82 8.04 -22.52
C VAL A 173 17.37 7.35 -21.28
N PHE A 174 17.83 6.10 -21.42
CA PHE A 174 18.40 5.31 -20.31
C PHE A 174 19.51 6.03 -19.53
N ARG A 175 20.26 6.91 -20.20
CA ARG A 175 21.29 7.72 -19.57
C ARG A 175 20.73 8.62 -18.49
N ASP A 176 19.63 9.31 -18.78
CA ASP A 176 19.03 10.31 -17.87
C ASP A 176 18.30 9.62 -16.71
N LEU A 177 17.69 8.46 -16.97
CA LEU A 177 17.19 7.54 -15.94
C LEU A 177 18.30 7.13 -14.95
N SER A 178 19.45 6.71 -15.46
CA SER A 178 20.57 6.28 -14.62
C SER A 178 21.20 7.44 -13.84
N ALA A 179 21.22 8.64 -14.41
CA ALA A 179 21.66 9.85 -13.71
C ALA A 179 20.71 10.23 -12.57
N GLY A 180 19.41 10.05 -12.76
CA GLY A 180 18.38 10.27 -11.74
C GLY A 180 18.42 9.30 -10.55
N LEU A 181 19.08 8.16 -10.69
CA LEU A 181 19.32 7.21 -9.60
C LEU A 181 20.45 7.63 -8.66
N ILE A 182 21.27 8.62 -9.06
CA ILE A 182 22.34 9.15 -8.23
C ILE A 182 21.75 10.19 -7.28
N PRO A 183 21.97 10.09 -5.95
CA PRO A 183 21.45 11.06 -5.00
C PRO A 183 21.92 12.49 -5.30
N GLY A 184 20.97 13.34 -5.62
CA GLY A 184 21.18 14.75 -5.95
C GLY A 184 19.96 15.59 -5.60
N PHE A 185 20.18 16.89 -5.36
CA PHE A 185 19.15 17.89 -5.08
C PHE A 185 19.49 19.18 -5.83
N GLU A 186 18.45 19.94 -6.18
CA GLU A 186 18.59 21.24 -6.82
C GLU A 186 17.75 22.29 -6.07
N GLY A 187 18.44 23.08 -5.26
CA GLY A 187 17.82 24.11 -4.42
C GLY A 187 17.01 23.54 -3.25
N THR A 188 16.34 24.44 -2.51
CA THR A 188 15.57 24.07 -1.31
C THR A 188 14.25 23.40 -1.67
N SER A 189 13.61 23.82 -2.77
CA SER A 189 12.31 23.30 -3.20
C SER A 189 12.35 21.81 -3.55
N SER A 190 13.45 21.31 -4.15
CA SER A 190 13.59 19.87 -4.44
C SER A 190 13.72 19.04 -3.16
N ILE A 191 14.34 19.61 -2.11
CA ILE A 191 14.48 18.94 -0.80
C ILE A 191 13.12 18.85 -0.11
N VAL A 192 12.31 19.91 -0.18
CA VAL A 192 10.95 19.90 0.37
C VAL A 192 10.07 18.89 -0.36
N LEU A 193 10.17 18.83 -1.69
CA LEU A 193 9.43 17.86 -2.47
C LEU A 193 9.89 16.42 -2.19
N ALA A 194 11.20 16.18 -2.10
CA ALA A 194 11.76 14.89 -1.73
C ALA A 194 11.34 14.44 -0.31
N ALA A 195 11.34 15.35 0.66
CA ALA A 195 10.83 15.08 1.99
C ALA A 195 9.33 14.75 1.98
N GLY A 196 8.55 15.44 1.13
CA GLY A 196 7.15 15.13 0.88
C GLY A 196 6.95 13.74 0.29
N MET A 197 7.73 13.36 -0.73
CA MET A 197 7.69 12.02 -1.35
C MET A 197 8.03 10.93 -0.34
N LEU A 198 9.09 11.11 0.46
CA LEU A 198 9.46 10.18 1.53
C LEU A 198 8.37 10.06 2.60
N GLY A 199 7.81 11.20 3.04
CA GLY A 199 6.76 11.24 4.05
C GLY A 199 5.46 10.60 3.59
N ALA A 200 5.05 10.85 2.34
CA ALA A 200 3.85 10.29 1.75
C ALA A 200 3.93 8.76 1.53
N THR A 201 5.15 8.22 1.43
CA THR A 201 5.33 6.78 1.17
C THR A 201 4.91 5.92 2.37
N VAL A 202 5.15 6.34 3.61
CA VAL A 202 4.82 5.49 4.77
C VAL A 202 3.40 5.77 5.24
N MET A 203 2.48 4.87 4.89
CA MET A 203 1.07 4.94 5.29
C MET A 203 0.82 4.15 6.59
N PRO A 204 0.54 4.81 7.73
CA PRO A 204 0.35 4.11 9.00
C PRO A 204 -0.83 3.13 8.99
N HIS A 205 -1.95 3.49 8.35
CA HIS A 205 -3.12 2.62 8.26
C HIS A 205 -2.82 1.32 7.48
N ALA A 206 -1.98 1.39 6.45
CA ALA A 206 -1.53 0.22 5.69
C ALA A 206 -0.68 -0.72 6.56
N ILE A 207 0.13 -0.17 7.48
CA ILE A 207 0.89 -0.98 8.45
C ILE A 207 -0.07 -1.75 9.36
N TYR A 208 -1.08 -1.09 9.94
CA TYR A 208 -2.09 -1.77 10.77
C TYR A 208 -2.83 -2.86 9.99
N LEU A 209 -3.30 -2.52 8.78
CA LEU A 209 -4.05 -3.43 7.92
C LEU A 209 -3.22 -4.65 7.52
N HIS A 210 -1.97 -4.48 7.11
CA HIS A 210 -1.11 -5.58 6.68
C HIS A 210 -0.84 -6.57 7.83
N SER A 211 -0.67 -6.08 9.06
CA SER A 211 -0.52 -6.94 10.24
C SER A 211 -1.78 -7.77 10.53
N ASP A 212 -2.97 -7.18 10.38
CA ASP A 212 -4.26 -7.87 10.62
C ASP A 212 -4.60 -8.86 9.49
N LEU A 213 -4.40 -8.49 8.22
CA LEU A 213 -4.60 -9.38 7.08
C LEU A 213 -3.67 -10.59 7.15
N THR A 214 -2.41 -10.37 7.51
CA THR A 214 -1.44 -11.45 7.70
C THR A 214 -1.88 -12.40 8.82
N LYS A 215 -2.34 -11.85 9.96
CA LYS A 215 -2.90 -12.64 11.06
C LYS A 215 -4.10 -13.49 10.61
N ARG A 216 -5.11 -12.88 9.98
CA ARG A 216 -6.36 -13.55 9.55
C ARG A 216 -6.12 -14.70 8.59
N ARG A 217 -5.13 -14.57 7.69
CA ARG A 217 -4.81 -15.59 6.69
C ARG A 217 -3.95 -16.72 7.22
N MET A 218 -3.14 -16.46 8.27
CA MET A 218 -2.20 -17.43 8.79
C MET A 218 -2.83 -18.45 9.73
N GLY A 219 -3.80 -18.09 10.58
CA GLY A 219 -4.32 -19.03 11.58
C GLY A 219 -3.23 -19.64 12.49
N HIS A 220 -3.57 -20.60 13.36
CA HIS A 220 -2.58 -21.25 14.25
C HIS A 220 -1.68 -22.22 13.46
N VAL A 221 -0.64 -21.72 12.79
CA VAL A 221 0.36 -22.57 12.12
C VAL A 221 1.52 -22.86 13.08
N ALA A 222 1.77 -24.15 13.31
CA ALA A 222 2.74 -24.65 14.29
C ALA A 222 4.22 -24.38 13.93
N ASN A 223 4.54 -24.06 12.67
CA ASN A 223 5.93 -23.87 12.22
C ASN A 223 6.11 -22.55 11.46
N LYS A 224 6.61 -21.52 12.16
CA LYS A 224 6.62 -20.11 11.69
C LYS A 224 7.84 -19.73 10.83
N MET A 225 8.91 -20.52 10.88
CA MET A 225 10.20 -20.21 10.23
C MET A 225 10.20 -20.29 8.68
N PRO A 226 9.52 -21.25 8.03
CA PRO A 226 9.44 -21.27 6.57
C PRO A 226 8.52 -20.17 6.01
N LEU A 227 7.55 -19.69 6.79
CA LEU A 227 6.60 -18.64 6.38
C LEU A 227 7.27 -17.27 6.27
N LEU A 228 8.19 -16.94 7.18
CA LEU A 228 8.99 -15.72 7.11
C LEU A 228 9.90 -15.66 5.87
N ARG A 229 10.34 -16.81 5.35
CA ARG A 229 11.14 -16.87 4.11
C ARG A 229 10.28 -16.65 2.87
N ILE A 230 9.06 -17.19 2.84
CA ILE A 230 8.15 -17.02 1.69
C ILE A 230 7.69 -15.56 1.60
N GLN A 231 7.35 -14.95 2.73
CA GLN A 231 6.87 -13.58 2.74
C GLN A 231 7.94 -12.54 2.37
N ARG A 232 9.23 -12.83 2.64
CA ARG A 232 10.34 -12.00 2.14
C ARG A 232 10.41 -11.93 0.60
N PHE A 233 9.82 -12.90 -0.10
CA PHE A 233 9.71 -12.87 -1.56
C PHE A 233 8.36 -12.32 -2.05
N ASP A 234 7.34 -12.25 -1.18
CA ASP A 234 6.03 -11.70 -1.52
C ASP A 234 5.96 -10.17 -1.34
N ILE A 235 6.83 -9.58 -0.51
CA ILE A 235 7.00 -8.12 -0.29
C ILE A 235 8.23 -7.65 -1.05
#